data_AF-A0A0G1TT20-F1
#
_entry.id   AF-A0A0G1TT20-F1
#
_cell.length_a   1.000
_cell.length_b   1.000
_cell.length_c   1.000
_cell.angle_alpha   90.00
_cell.angle_beta   90.00
_cell.angle_gamma   90.00
#
_symmetry.space_group_name_H-M   'P 1'
#
loop_
_entity.id
_entity.type
_entity.pdbx_description
1 polymer ?
#
loop_
_entity_poly.entity_id
_entity_poly.type
_entity_poly.pdbx_seq_one_letter_code
_entity_poly.pdbx_strand_id
1 'polypeptide(L)'
;KKTVEEKLDGFRFHEAIAAVWGLIGYGDAYINNEKPWDEAVPGARRQAAIVNVIVILDNVAALLAPFLPETAEKITKCVSWPSENTLQVKKSANLFPRI
;
A
#
# COMPACT_ATOMS: atom_id res chain seq x y z
N LYS A 1 -10.38 25.25 15.55
CA LYS A 1 -11.08 24.82 14.30
C LYS A 1 -10.69 25.63 13.06
N LYS A 2 -10.11 26.84 13.15
CA LYS A 2 -9.74 27.67 11.98
C LYS A 2 -8.46 27.25 11.21
N THR A 3 -7.58 26.45 11.80
CA THR A 3 -6.21 26.24 11.27
C THR A 3 -6.05 24.97 10.41
N VAL A 4 -7.06 24.09 10.38
CA VAL A 4 -7.01 22.84 9.61
C VAL A 4 -7.51 23.06 8.17
N GLU A 5 -8.49 23.95 7.99
CA GLU A 5 -9.00 24.35 6.67
C GLU A 5 -7.99 25.22 5.89
N GLU A 6 -7.23 26.09 6.56
CA GLU A 6 -6.19 26.91 5.91
C GLU A 6 -4.99 26.09 5.37
N LYS A 7 -4.78 24.85 5.86
CA LYS A 7 -3.75 23.94 5.31
C LYS A 7 -4.25 23.04 4.19
N LEU A 8 -5.56 22.98 3.96
CA LEU A 8 -6.15 22.33 2.78
C LEU A 8 -5.98 23.17 1.50
N ASP A 9 -5.59 24.44 1.63
CA ASP A 9 -5.51 25.44 0.54
C ASP A 9 -4.22 25.39 -0.31
N GLY A 10 -3.35 24.40 -0.09
CA GLY A 10 -2.02 24.40 -0.70
C GLY A 10 -1.91 23.93 -2.15
N PHE A 11 -2.95 23.40 -2.80
CA PHE A 11 -2.86 22.84 -4.18
C PHE A 11 -1.71 21.82 -4.39
N ARG A 12 -1.18 21.22 -3.32
CA ARG A 12 -0.08 20.24 -3.36
C ARG A 12 -0.57 18.81 -3.64
N PHE A 13 -1.67 18.65 -4.38
CA PHE A 13 -2.17 17.35 -4.81
C PHE A 13 -1.09 16.56 -5.57
N HIS A 14 -0.30 17.27 -6.38
CA HIS A 14 0.83 16.70 -7.12
C HIS A 14 1.94 16.18 -6.20
N GLU A 15 2.18 16.83 -5.06
CA GLU A 15 3.21 16.40 -4.11
C GLU A 15 2.72 15.27 -3.22
N ALA A 16 1.44 15.28 -2.85
CA ALA A 16 0.81 14.18 -2.13
C ALA A 16 0.81 12.90 -2.97
N ILE A 17 0.43 12.97 -4.25
CA ILE A 17 0.48 11.80 -5.13
C ILE A 17 1.91 11.37 -5.42
N ALA A 18 2.86 12.31 -5.56
CA ALA A 18 4.29 11.99 -5.69
C ALA A 18 4.84 11.27 -4.45
N ALA A 19 4.42 11.67 -3.25
CA ALA A 19 4.79 10.98 -2.01
C ALA A 19 4.20 9.55 -1.96
N VAL A 20 2.97 9.36 -2.42
CA VAL A 20 2.36 8.02 -2.55
C VAL A 20 3.15 7.16 -3.55
N TRP A 21 3.54 7.70 -4.70
CA TRP A 21 4.41 7.00 -5.65
C TRP A 21 5.77 6.64 -5.04
N GLY A 22 6.34 7.53 -4.22
CA GLY A 22 7.55 7.27 -3.47
C GLY A 22 7.40 6.09 -2.50
N LEU A 23 6.26 5.99 -1.80
CA LEU A 23 5.96 4.87 -0.91
C LEU A 23 5.78 3.55 -1.66
N ILE A 24 5.13 3.59 -2.84
CA ILE A 24 5.02 2.42 -3.72
C ILE A 24 6.42 1.97 -4.17
N GLY A 25 7.26 2.90 -4.62
CA GLY A 25 8.64 2.60 -5.02
C GLY A 25 9.49 2.05 -3.87
N TYR A 26 9.29 2.54 -2.65
CA TYR A 26 9.93 1.99 -1.46
C TYR A 26 9.51 0.53 -1.21
N GLY A 27 8.22 0.22 -1.30
CA GLY A 27 7.71 -1.14 -1.16
C GLY A 27 8.27 -2.10 -2.22
N ASP A 28 8.37 -1.64 -3.47
CA ASP A 28 8.97 -2.38 -4.58
C ASP A 28 10.48 -2.65 -4.35
N ALA A 29 11.24 -1.64 -3.96
CA ALA A 29 12.65 -1.81 -3.61
C ALA A 29 12.82 -2.78 -2.41
N TYR A 30 11.97 -2.67 -1.40
CA TYR A 30 12.00 -3.53 -0.22
C TYR A 30 11.77 -5.00 -0.58
N ILE A 31 10.72 -5.33 -1.34
CA ILE A 31 10.45 -6.72 -1.73
C ILE A 31 11.57 -7.29 -2.61
N ASN A 32 12.14 -6.47 -3.50
CA ASN A 32 13.27 -6.83 -4.36
C ASN A 32 14.58 -7.08 -3.58
N ASN A 33 14.77 -6.40 -2.46
CA ASN A 33 15.91 -6.63 -1.58
C ASN A 33 15.73 -7.87 -0.70
N GLU A 34 14.53 -8.08 -0.15
CA GLU A 34 14.25 -9.22 0.72
C GLU A 34 14.08 -10.54 -0.06
N LYS A 35 13.73 -10.47 -1.36
CA LYS A 35 13.58 -11.61 -2.28
C LYS A 35 12.84 -12.80 -1.66
N PRO A 36 11.62 -12.63 -1.13
CA PRO A 36 10.91 -13.70 -0.42
C PRO A 36 10.61 -14.94 -1.28
N TRP A 37 10.67 -14.83 -2.61
CA TRP A 37 10.55 -15.96 -3.54
C TRP A 37 11.79 -16.84 -3.62
N ASP A 38 12.95 -16.36 -3.13
CA ASP A 38 14.17 -17.15 -3.07
C ASP A 38 14.04 -18.24 -1.99
N GLU A 39 14.37 -19.47 -2.36
CA GLU A 39 14.32 -20.64 -1.47
C GLU A 39 15.35 -20.57 -0.34
N ALA A 40 16.43 -19.79 -0.52
CA ALA A 40 17.44 -19.57 0.50
C ALA A 40 16.96 -18.69 1.66
N VAL A 41 15.84 -17.97 1.51
CA VAL A 41 15.30 -17.09 2.54
C VAL A 41 14.52 -17.90 3.59
N PRO A 42 14.87 -17.78 4.89
CA PRO A 42 14.17 -18.47 5.96
C PRO A 42 12.66 -18.14 5.99
N GLY A 43 11.82 -19.14 6.29
CA GLY A 43 10.37 -19.00 6.26
C GLY A 43 9.83 -17.84 7.11
N ALA A 44 10.38 -17.61 8.30
CA ALA A 44 10.01 -16.48 9.16
C ALA A 44 10.33 -15.11 8.51
N ARG A 45 11.48 -15.00 7.84
CA ARG A 45 11.89 -13.77 7.13
C ARG A 45 11.03 -13.54 5.89
N ARG A 46 10.74 -14.61 5.15
CA ARG A 46 9.80 -14.59 4.01
C ARG A 46 8.43 -14.07 4.44
N GLN A 47 7.88 -14.61 5.52
CA GLN A 47 6.59 -14.20 6.05
C GLN A 47 6.60 -12.74 6.50
N ALA A 48 7.64 -12.31 7.23
CA ALA A 48 7.79 -10.93 7.66
C ALA A 48 7.86 -9.96 6.46
N ALA A 49 8.65 -10.29 5.43
CA ALA A 49 8.78 -9.47 4.23
C ALA A 49 7.44 -9.31 3.50
N ILE A 50 6.68 -10.40 3.36
CA ILE A 50 5.34 -10.37 2.73
C ILE A 50 4.37 -9.52 3.56
N VAL A 51 4.31 -9.72 4.87
CA VAL A 51 3.43 -8.94 5.76
C VAL A 51 3.76 -7.45 5.70
N ASN A 52 5.05 -7.09 5.76
CA ASN A 52 5.49 -5.70 5.70
C ASN A 52 5.02 -5.02 4.41
N VAL A 53 5.14 -5.68 3.26
CA VAL A 53 4.71 -5.12 1.97
C VAL A 53 3.20 -5.01 1.87
N ILE A 54 2.45 -5.96 2.42
CA ILE A 54 0.98 -5.85 2.47
C ILE A 54 0.55 -4.66 3.33
N VAL A 55 1.19 -4.45 4.48
CA VAL A 55 0.91 -3.30 5.36
C VAL A 55 1.22 -1.99 4.64
N ILE A 56 2.34 -1.90 3.91
CA ILE A 56 2.66 -0.73 3.08
C ILE A 56 1.57 -0.51 2.04
N LEU A 57 1.13 -1.58 1.36
CA LEU A 57 0.10 -1.51 0.32
C LEU A 57 -1.27 -1.06 0.86
N ASP A 58 -1.65 -1.51 2.06
CA ASP A 58 -2.90 -1.09 2.74
C ASP A 58 -2.88 0.40 3.08
N ASN A 59 -1.74 0.90 3.59
CA ASN A 59 -1.54 2.33 3.82
C ASN A 59 -1.57 3.14 2.51
N VAL A 60 -0.95 2.63 1.45
CA VAL A 60 -1.02 3.24 0.11
C VAL A 60 -2.47 3.34 -0.37
N ALA A 61 -3.30 2.31 -0.16
CA ALA A 61 -4.70 2.35 -0.53
C ALA A 61 -5.47 3.45 0.20
N ALA A 62 -5.25 3.59 1.52
CA ALA A 62 -5.86 4.67 2.31
C ALA A 62 -5.44 6.06 1.81
N LEU A 63 -4.17 6.23 1.45
CA LEU A 63 -3.65 7.50 0.89
C LEU A 63 -4.11 7.76 -0.54
N LEU A 64 -4.40 6.71 -1.33
CA LEU A 64 -4.93 6.81 -2.68
C LEU A 64 -6.42 7.13 -2.72
N ALA A 65 -7.18 6.85 -1.65
CA ALA A 65 -8.64 7.05 -1.61
C ALA A 65 -9.14 8.42 -2.11
N PRO A 66 -8.52 9.58 -1.77
CA PRO A 66 -8.97 10.88 -2.29
C PRO A 66 -8.60 11.13 -3.77
N PHE A 67 -7.74 10.31 -4.39
CA PHE A 67 -7.28 10.46 -5.78
C PHE A 67 -7.87 9.40 -6.72
N LEU A 68 -7.86 8.13 -6.29
CA LEU A 68 -8.29 6.94 -7.03
C LEU A 68 -9.16 6.06 -6.12
N PRO A 69 -10.39 6.48 -5.80
CA PRO A 69 -11.25 5.77 -4.84
C PRO A 69 -11.56 4.33 -5.26
N GLU A 70 -11.78 4.08 -6.55
CA GLU A 70 -12.02 2.72 -7.06
C GLU A 70 -10.80 1.80 -6.88
N THR A 71 -9.60 2.32 -7.12
CA THR A 71 -8.36 1.54 -6.93
C THR A 71 -8.10 1.27 -5.46
N ALA A 72 -8.28 2.29 -4.62
CA ALA A 72 -8.17 2.16 -3.18
C ALA A 72 -9.13 1.08 -2.65
N GLU A 73 -10.40 1.10 -3.09
CA GLU A 73 -11.40 0.11 -2.69
C GLU A 73 -11.04 -1.31 -3.17
N LYS A 74 -10.50 -1.46 -4.39
CA LYS A 74 -10.03 -2.77 -4.87
C LYS A 74 -8.90 -3.32 -4.01
N ILE A 75 -7.98 -2.47 -3.55
CA ILE A 75 -6.87 -2.89 -2.69
C ILE A 75 -7.38 -3.25 -1.28
N THR A 76 -8.20 -2.40 -0.66
CA THR A 76 -8.72 -2.65 0.70
C THR A 76 -9.68 -3.84 0.75
N LYS A 77 -10.40 -4.17 -0.33
CA LYS A 77 -11.17 -5.42 -0.42
C LYS A 77 -10.31 -6.68 -0.40
N CYS A 78 -9.05 -6.55 -0.80
CA CYS A 78 -8.11 -7.67 -0.85
C CYS A 78 -7.38 -7.88 0.47
N VAL A 79 -7.29 -6.85 1.31
CA VAL A 79 -6.63 -6.92 2.62
C VAL A 79 -7.69 -6.88 3.72
N SER A 80 -7.77 -7.93 4.53
CA SER A 80 -8.71 -8.00 5.65
C SER A 80 -7.96 -8.28 6.94
N TRP A 81 -8.33 -7.52 7.99
CA TRP A 81 -7.82 -7.64 9.34
C TRP A 81 -8.91 -8.22 10.26
N PRO A 82 -9.12 -9.55 10.29
CA PRO A 82 -10.11 -10.18 11.17
C PRO A 82 -9.76 -10.09 12.67
N SER A 83 -8.49 -9.90 13.02
CA SER A 83 -8.05 -9.57 14.38
C SER A 83 -6.77 -8.72 14.35
N GLU A 84 -6.40 -8.10 15.48
CA GLU A 84 -5.22 -7.21 15.59
C GLU A 84 -3.91 -7.86 15.11
N ASN A 85 -3.81 -9.18 15.16
CA ASN A 85 -2.62 -9.95 14.78
C ASN A 85 -2.82 -10.88 13.58
N THR A 86 -4.00 -10.89 12.95
CA THR A 86 -4.27 -11.78 11.83
C THR A 86 -4.52 -10.98 10.57
N LEU A 87 -3.67 -11.19 9.57
CA LEU A 87 -3.78 -10.62 8.24
C LEU A 87 -4.29 -11.69 7.27
N GLN A 88 -5.38 -11.40 6.56
CA GLN A 88 -5.89 -12.24 5.48
C GLN A 88 -5.86 -11.48 4.16
N VAL A 89 -5.29 -12.12 3.13
CA VAL A 89 -5.25 -11.55 1.78
C VAL A 89 -6.07 -12.41 0.82
N LYS A 90 -6.97 -11.76 0.09
CA LYS A 90 -7.72 -12.35 -1.02
C LYS A 90 -7.11 -11.91 -2.34
N LYS A 91 -7.09 -12.80 -3.34
CA LYS A 91 -6.60 -12.48 -4.68
C LYS A 91 -7.43 -11.35 -5.29
N SER A 92 -6.76 -10.28 -5.75
CA SER A 92 -7.40 -9.17 -6.46
C SER A 92 -7.61 -9.48 -7.94
N ALA A 93 -8.61 -8.84 -8.55
CA ALA A 93 -8.63 -8.67 -10.00
C ALA A 93 -7.53 -7.68 -10.42
N ASN A 94 -7.13 -7.69 -11.70
CA ASN A 94 -6.10 -6.76 -12.21
C ASN A 94 -6.46 -5.31 -11.86
N LEU A 95 -5.61 -4.68 -11.04
CA LEU A 95 -5.83 -3.33 -10.53
C LEU A 95 -5.66 -2.27 -11.63
N PHE A 96 -4.74 -2.52 -12.57
CA PHE A 96 -4.44 -1.62 -13.68
C PHE A 96 -4.35 -2.42 -14.98
N PRO A 97 -5.43 -2.50 -15.79
CA PRO A 97 -5.36 -3.09 -17.12
C PRO A 97 -4.41 -2.26 -18.00
N ARG A 98 -3.56 -2.93 -18.78
CA ARG A 98 -2.70 -2.27 -19.76
C ARG A 98 -3.57 -1.78 -20.92
N ILE A 99 -3.44 -0.50 -21.27
CA ILE A 99 -4.00 0.15 -22.46
C ILE A 99 -3.01 0.09 -23.62
#